data_AF-A0A061LXA5-F1
#
_entry.id   AF-A0A061LXA5-F1
#
_cell.length_a   1.000
_cell.length_b   1.000
_cell.length_c   1.000
_cell.angle_alpha   90.00
_cell.angle_beta   90.00
_cell.angle_gamma   90.00
#
_symmetry.space_group_name_H-M   'P 1'
#
loop_
_entity.id
_entity.type
_entity.pdbx_description
1 polymer ?
#
loop_
_entity_poly.entity_id
_entity_poly.type
_entity_poly.pdbx_seq_one_letter_code
_entity_poly.pdbx_strand_id
1 'polypeptide(L)'
;MSSRTVSARAALPAILAASLLTLVACSGSGGGKNASDDEGPLSEYLSSLSSAETESEEFYERINAKREELVAECMAGEGFDYQPNSQNGGTSTLGDDGIEWGSLEFAEQYGYGIVDWPGLAEMEQQSEEYVDPNQGYVESLSESEQQAYYEALSGPQPSEEDMAAMEDGAYEWDWTQSGCYGAADHEVQDEYGSAMAAYEDPEFAELFESMNAVWSELYNYDDPGAPSPNDDVAKLDREWSECMADAGYTDLVSPQTAMDGLNEEWNTLQTPPEGTGDDLAGWSGPSDRQKSEFQQREIEMAVTDWKCKDGIDYEQQVRTVQFDLEQRFVDEHRAELDALIAKHGADQKKS
;
A
#
# COMPACT_ATOMS: atom_id res chain seq x y z
N MET A 1 -29.91 -87.76 8.40
CA MET A 1 -29.67 -86.71 7.40
C MET A 1 -29.61 -85.37 8.13
N SER A 2 -28.48 -84.67 7.96
CA SER A 2 -28.13 -83.27 8.27
C SER A 2 -28.76 -82.59 9.50
N SER A 3 -27.99 -82.43 10.58
CA SER A 3 -27.17 -81.24 10.94
C SER A 3 -27.97 -80.25 11.80
N ARG A 4 -27.85 -80.28 13.14
CA ARG A 4 -26.83 -79.63 14.02
C ARG A 4 -26.84 -78.09 13.88
N THR A 5 -26.90 -77.25 14.91
CA THR A 5 -26.95 -77.33 16.39
C THR A 5 -27.16 -75.88 16.87
N VAL A 6 -28.15 -75.60 17.74
CA VAL A 6 -28.04 -75.36 19.21
C VAL A 6 -27.32 -74.07 19.63
N SER A 7 -28.04 -73.19 20.33
CA SER A 7 -27.74 -72.64 21.67
C SER A 7 -28.40 -71.27 21.84
N ALA A 8 -29.44 -71.13 22.66
CA ALA A 8 -29.42 -71.06 24.14
C ALA A 8 -28.89 -69.71 24.66
N ARG A 9 -29.85 -68.86 25.03
CA ARG A 9 -29.67 -67.55 25.67
C ARG A 9 -29.54 -67.74 27.18
N ALA A 10 -28.51 -67.15 27.79
CA ALA A 10 -28.47 -66.83 29.22
C ALA A 10 -27.61 -65.58 29.43
N ALA A 11 -27.93 -64.83 30.47
CA ALA A 11 -27.78 -63.38 30.60
C ALA A 11 -26.57 -62.91 31.45
N LEU A 12 -26.46 -61.56 31.53
CA LEU A 12 -25.64 -60.66 32.39
C LEU A 12 -24.28 -60.22 31.80
N PRO A 13 -23.66 -59.09 32.23
CA PRO A 13 -24.10 -57.96 33.09
C PRO A 13 -23.79 -56.55 32.52
N ALA A 14 -24.30 -55.51 33.19
CA ALA A 14 -23.91 -54.10 33.00
C ALA A 14 -22.53 -53.83 33.63
N ILE A 15 -21.60 -53.25 32.87
CA ILE A 15 -20.29 -52.78 33.33
C ILE A 15 -20.18 -51.30 32.96
N LEU A 16 -20.00 -50.44 33.99
CA LEU A 16 -19.52 -49.07 33.86
C LEU A 16 -18.10 -49.11 33.29
N ALA A 17 -17.89 -48.53 32.11
CA ALA A 17 -16.58 -48.22 31.58
C ALA A 17 -16.31 -46.72 31.80
N ALA A 18 -15.36 -46.43 32.71
CA ALA A 18 -14.72 -45.13 32.83
C ALA A 18 -13.79 -44.96 31.62
N SER A 19 -14.16 -44.06 30.71
CA SER A 19 -13.35 -43.72 29.54
C SER A 19 -12.26 -42.74 29.95
N LEU A 20 -11.01 -43.23 29.93
CA LEU A 20 -9.79 -42.43 29.96
C LEU A 20 -9.78 -41.45 28.78
N LEU A 21 -9.80 -40.14 29.06
CA LEU A 21 -9.46 -39.10 28.09
C LEU A 21 -7.93 -39.08 27.93
N THR A 22 -7.44 -39.80 26.94
CA THR A 22 -6.08 -39.62 26.41
C THR A 22 -6.06 -38.33 25.59
N LEU A 23 -5.29 -37.32 26.03
CA LEU A 23 -4.90 -36.19 25.18
C LEU A 23 -4.05 -36.73 24.03
N VAL A 24 -4.67 -36.91 22.88
CA VAL A 24 -3.99 -37.06 21.59
C VAL A 24 -3.96 -35.68 20.96
N ALA A 25 -2.77 -35.13 20.83
CA ALA A 25 -2.49 -34.01 19.94
C ALA A 25 -2.74 -34.48 18.49
N CYS A 26 -3.67 -33.82 17.80
CA CYS A 26 -3.79 -33.75 16.34
C CYS A 26 -3.63 -32.25 16.03
N SER A 27 -2.64 -31.77 15.27
CA SER A 27 -2.22 -32.14 13.91
C SER A 27 -3.41 -32.27 12.95
N GLY A 28 -3.74 -31.17 12.27
CA GLY A 28 -4.21 -31.21 10.90
C GLY A 28 -5.71 -31.13 10.64
N SER A 29 -6.10 -29.95 10.18
CA SER A 29 -7.06 -29.69 9.08
C SER A 29 -8.57 -29.67 9.41
N GLY A 30 -9.09 -28.44 9.43
CA GLY A 30 -10.50 -28.10 9.27
C GLY A 30 -10.57 -26.60 8.96
N GLY A 31 -10.73 -26.27 7.67
CA GLY A 31 -10.54 -24.93 7.12
C GLY A 31 -11.45 -23.85 7.69
N GLY A 32 -10.84 -22.89 8.36
CA GLY A 32 -11.15 -21.48 8.19
C GLY A 32 -9.96 -20.86 7.47
N LYS A 33 -10.19 -19.98 6.51
CA LYS A 33 -9.16 -19.01 6.10
C LYS A 33 -8.90 -18.18 7.36
N ASN A 34 -7.82 -18.48 8.08
CA ASN A 34 -7.35 -17.60 9.12
C ASN A 34 -6.94 -16.28 8.43
N ALA A 35 -7.20 -15.16 9.10
CA ALA A 35 -6.52 -13.91 8.81
C ALA A 35 -5.01 -14.19 8.68
N SER A 36 -4.38 -13.54 7.71
CA SER A 36 -3.17 -14.04 7.06
C SER A 36 -2.06 -14.34 8.07
N ASP A 37 -1.34 -15.46 7.89
CA ASP A 37 -0.13 -15.78 8.67
C ASP A 37 1.02 -14.76 8.41
N ASP A 38 0.75 -13.73 7.60
CA ASP A 38 1.65 -12.64 7.19
C ASP A 38 1.40 -11.31 7.94
N GLU A 39 0.32 -11.22 8.73
CA GLU A 39 -0.10 -10.03 9.46
C GLU A 39 0.54 -10.01 10.88
N GLY A 40 1.30 -8.95 11.18
CA GLY A 40 2.00 -8.80 12.46
C GLY A 40 1.09 -8.41 13.65
N PRO A 41 1.54 -8.51 14.91
CA PRO A 41 0.71 -8.26 16.10
C PRO A 41 0.00 -6.89 16.14
N LEU A 42 0.58 -5.86 15.52
CA LEU A 42 -0.03 -4.54 15.47
C LEU A 42 -1.19 -4.47 14.46
N SER A 43 -1.13 -5.27 13.40
CA SER A 43 -2.15 -5.30 12.34
C SER A 43 -3.53 -5.74 12.83
N GLU A 44 -3.60 -6.56 13.90
CA GLU A 44 -4.87 -6.93 14.54
C GLU A 44 -5.64 -5.71 15.06
N TYR A 45 -4.93 -4.68 15.56
CA TYR A 45 -5.55 -3.46 16.05
C TYR A 45 -5.90 -2.50 14.91
N LEU A 46 -5.01 -2.35 13.93
CA LEU A 46 -5.21 -1.44 12.80
C LEU A 46 -6.35 -1.90 11.88
N SER A 47 -6.46 -3.21 11.63
CA SER A 47 -7.58 -3.79 10.87
C SER A 47 -8.94 -3.61 11.55
N SER A 48 -8.96 -3.33 12.86
CA SER A 48 -10.21 -3.02 13.58
C SER A 48 -10.65 -1.56 13.41
N LEU A 49 -9.75 -0.68 12.95
CA LEU A 49 -10.05 0.72 12.65
C LEU A 49 -10.71 0.88 11.28
N SER A 50 -10.37 0.02 10.34
CA SER A 50 -11.06 -0.04 9.06
C SER A 50 -12.23 -1.00 9.12
N SER A 51 -13.31 -0.67 8.41
CA SER A 51 -14.44 -1.57 8.25
C SER A 51 -14.44 -2.15 6.83
N ALA A 52 -14.79 -3.42 6.69
CA ALA A 52 -15.02 -4.02 5.37
C ALA A 52 -16.06 -3.25 4.53
N GLU A 53 -16.91 -2.43 5.18
CA GLU A 53 -17.82 -1.52 4.51
C GLU A 53 -17.10 -0.29 3.96
N THR A 54 -16.27 0.40 4.77
CA THR A 54 -15.49 1.59 4.39
C THR A 54 -14.33 1.27 3.44
N GLU A 55 -13.92 0.00 3.36
CA GLU A 55 -12.90 -0.46 2.41
C GLU A 55 -13.50 -1.13 1.16
N SER A 56 -14.84 -1.18 1.04
CA SER A 56 -15.47 -1.77 -0.13
C SER A 56 -15.41 -0.84 -1.35
N GLU A 57 -15.24 -1.42 -2.54
CA GLU A 57 -15.33 -0.71 -3.81
C GLU A 57 -16.65 0.06 -3.92
N GLU A 58 -17.78 -0.54 -3.49
CA GLU A 58 -19.10 0.11 -3.45
C GLU A 58 -19.15 1.35 -2.55
N PHE A 59 -18.35 1.40 -1.49
CA PHE A 59 -18.27 2.58 -0.61
C PHE A 59 -17.44 3.69 -1.25
N TYR A 60 -16.30 3.37 -1.86
CA TYR A 60 -15.50 4.34 -2.61
C TYR A 60 -16.27 4.92 -3.79
N GLU A 61 -16.95 4.09 -4.58
CA GLU A 61 -17.82 4.54 -5.67
C GLU A 61 -18.92 5.49 -5.17
N ARG A 62 -19.54 5.17 -4.03
CA ARG A 62 -20.59 6.00 -3.43
C ARG A 62 -20.05 7.35 -2.98
N ILE A 63 -18.91 7.37 -2.30
CA ILE A 63 -18.29 8.60 -1.83
C ILE A 63 -17.84 9.46 -3.01
N ASN A 64 -17.22 8.87 -4.02
CA ASN A 64 -16.80 9.59 -5.22
C ASN A 64 -18.00 10.17 -5.97
N ALA A 65 -19.06 9.39 -6.18
CA ALA A 65 -20.29 9.89 -6.79
C ALA A 65 -20.91 11.05 -6.01
N LYS A 66 -20.88 10.99 -4.67
CA LYS A 66 -21.36 12.07 -3.81
C LYS A 66 -20.49 13.33 -3.91
N ARG A 67 -19.17 13.18 -3.88
CA ARG A 67 -18.20 14.28 -4.06
C ARG A 67 -18.44 14.98 -5.38
N GLU A 68 -18.52 14.23 -6.48
CA GLU A 68 -18.74 14.77 -7.82
C GLU A 68 -20.11 15.47 -7.97
N GLU A 69 -21.16 14.97 -7.31
CA GLU A 69 -22.46 15.66 -7.25
C GLU A 69 -22.34 17.03 -6.56
N LEU A 70 -21.64 17.08 -5.42
CA LEU A 70 -21.42 18.32 -4.67
C LEU A 70 -20.57 19.33 -5.44
N VAL A 71 -19.51 18.86 -6.13
CA VAL A 71 -18.69 19.71 -7.00
C VAL A 71 -19.55 20.28 -8.14
N ALA A 72 -20.38 19.46 -8.78
CA ALA A 72 -21.26 19.92 -9.85
C ALA A 72 -22.28 20.97 -9.38
N GLU A 73 -22.86 20.79 -8.19
CA GLU A 73 -23.76 21.78 -7.58
C GLU A 73 -23.04 23.11 -7.28
N CYS A 74 -21.84 23.04 -6.69
CA CYS A 74 -21.02 24.21 -6.38
C CYS A 74 -20.63 24.97 -7.65
N MET A 75 -20.11 24.27 -8.68
CA MET A 75 -19.72 24.88 -9.95
C MET A 75 -20.90 25.53 -10.68
N ALA A 76 -22.07 24.89 -10.65
CA ALA A 76 -23.29 25.49 -11.19
C ALA A 76 -23.70 26.77 -10.42
N GLY A 77 -23.45 26.81 -9.10
CA GLY A 77 -23.62 28.00 -8.26
C GLY A 77 -22.69 29.15 -8.64
N GLU A 78 -21.44 28.83 -8.99
CA GLU A 78 -20.43 29.76 -9.50
C GLU A 78 -20.66 30.18 -10.97
N GLY A 79 -21.62 29.52 -11.64
CA GLY A 79 -22.04 29.84 -13.01
C GLY A 79 -21.29 29.08 -14.10
N PHE A 80 -20.61 27.99 -13.75
CA PHE A 80 -19.91 27.10 -14.66
C PHE A 80 -20.67 25.79 -14.87
N ASP A 81 -20.66 25.27 -16.09
CA ASP A 81 -21.12 23.91 -16.35
C ASP A 81 -20.02 22.93 -15.92
N TYR A 82 -20.36 21.94 -15.10
CA TYR A 82 -19.45 20.88 -14.66
C TYR A 82 -20.13 19.51 -14.83
N GLN A 83 -19.41 18.57 -15.43
CA GLN A 83 -19.80 17.18 -15.61
C GLN A 83 -19.06 16.31 -14.58
N PRO A 84 -19.78 15.62 -13.68
CA PRO A 84 -19.23 14.63 -12.76
C PRO A 84 -18.28 13.64 -13.43
N ASN A 85 -17.09 13.48 -12.86
CA ASN A 85 -16.07 12.56 -13.32
C ASN A 85 -16.25 11.17 -12.70
N SER A 86 -16.98 10.30 -13.38
CA SER A 86 -17.20 8.91 -12.94
C SER A 86 -16.00 7.99 -13.19
N GLN A 87 -14.94 8.46 -13.85
CA GLN A 87 -13.77 7.63 -14.22
C GLN A 87 -12.63 7.70 -13.19
N ASN A 88 -12.71 8.62 -12.21
CA ASN A 88 -11.65 8.86 -11.23
C ASN A 88 -11.69 7.90 -10.02
N GLY A 89 -12.60 6.93 -10.02
CA GLY A 89 -12.81 5.97 -8.92
C GLY A 89 -12.28 4.57 -9.19
N GLY A 90 -11.60 4.34 -10.31
CA GLY A 90 -11.10 3.02 -10.67
C GLY A 90 -9.98 2.58 -9.73
N THR A 91 -10.27 1.60 -8.87
CA THR A 91 -9.21 0.82 -8.23
C THR A 91 -8.45 0.11 -9.36
N SER A 92 -7.21 0.51 -9.61
CA SER A 92 -6.33 -0.23 -10.52
C SER A 92 -6.09 -1.61 -9.91
N THR A 93 -6.82 -2.61 -10.39
CA THR A 93 -6.43 -4.00 -10.17
C THR A 93 -5.14 -4.19 -10.94
N LEU A 94 -4.01 -4.21 -10.24
CA LEU A 94 -2.75 -4.71 -10.80
C LEU A 94 -3.06 -6.05 -11.47
N GLY A 95 -2.70 -6.18 -12.75
CA GLY A 95 -2.91 -7.38 -13.54
C GLY A 95 -2.53 -8.64 -12.76
N ASP A 96 -3.48 -9.57 -12.64
CA ASP A 96 -3.25 -10.91 -12.13
C ASP A 96 -2.65 -11.76 -13.25
N ASP A 97 -1.42 -11.44 -13.62
CA ASP A 97 -0.62 -12.19 -14.58
C ASP A 97 -0.18 -13.54 -14.01
N GLY A 98 -0.52 -13.80 -12.74
CA GLY A 98 -0.24 -15.04 -12.01
C GLY A 98 1.22 -15.20 -11.57
N ILE A 99 2.10 -14.23 -11.89
CA ILE A 99 3.48 -14.20 -11.40
C ILE A 99 3.52 -13.39 -10.11
N GLU A 100 3.91 -14.04 -9.02
CA GLU A 100 4.00 -13.44 -7.70
C GLU A 100 5.12 -12.41 -7.64
N TRP A 101 4.79 -11.19 -7.18
CA TRP A 101 5.77 -10.12 -6.99
C TRP A 101 6.83 -10.54 -5.97
N GLY A 102 8.10 -10.23 -6.25
CA GLY A 102 9.22 -10.65 -5.39
C GLY A 102 9.63 -12.13 -5.53
N SER A 103 8.96 -12.92 -6.38
CA SER A 103 9.39 -14.29 -6.69
C SER A 103 10.63 -14.32 -7.60
N LEU A 104 11.33 -15.47 -7.62
CA LEU A 104 12.42 -15.68 -8.57
C LEU A 104 11.92 -15.58 -10.02
N GLU A 105 10.72 -16.09 -10.30
CA GLU A 105 10.11 -16.01 -11.64
C GLU A 105 9.86 -14.56 -12.06
N PHE A 106 9.42 -13.70 -11.13
CA PHE A 106 9.30 -12.27 -11.39
C PHE A 106 10.67 -11.64 -11.68
N ALA A 107 11.68 -11.92 -10.84
CA ALA A 107 13.03 -11.40 -11.04
C ALA A 107 13.65 -11.82 -12.38
N GLU A 108 13.40 -13.07 -12.82
CA GLU A 108 13.90 -13.60 -14.09
C GLU A 108 13.23 -12.98 -15.32
N GLN A 109 11.96 -12.57 -15.21
CA GLN A 109 11.20 -12.01 -16.33
C GLN A 109 11.26 -10.47 -16.38
N TYR A 110 11.15 -9.82 -15.23
CA TYR A 110 10.92 -8.38 -15.11
C TYR A 110 12.00 -7.66 -14.31
N GLY A 111 12.90 -8.39 -13.65
CA GLY A 111 13.91 -7.78 -12.77
C GLY A 111 13.24 -7.24 -11.50
N TYR A 112 13.42 -5.94 -11.23
CA TYR A 112 12.72 -5.25 -10.15
C TYR A 112 11.40 -4.63 -10.62
N GLY A 113 11.10 -4.66 -11.92
CA GLY A 113 9.92 -4.04 -12.51
C GLY A 113 10.10 -2.55 -12.84
N ILE A 114 11.34 -2.08 -12.99
CA ILE A 114 11.67 -0.66 -13.21
C ILE A 114 11.32 -0.23 -14.65
N VAL A 115 11.62 -1.07 -15.66
CA VAL A 115 11.33 -0.75 -17.07
C VAL A 115 10.07 -1.43 -17.59
N ASP A 116 9.82 -2.66 -17.17
CA ASP A 116 8.71 -3.48 -17.66
C ASP A 116 8.17 -4.37 -16.53
N TRP A 117 6.85 -4.46 -16.43
CA TRP A 117 6.16 -5.32 -15.48
C TRP A 117 4.73 -5.59 -15.96
N PRO A 118 4.08 -6.65 -15.48
CA PRO A 118 2.90 -7.21 -16.13
C PRO A 118 1.67 -6.27 -16.29
N GLY A 119 1.47 -5.31 -15.37
CA GLY A 119 0.39 -4.31 -15.48
C GLY A 119 0.83 -2.95 -16.05
N LEU A 120 2.08 -2.78 -16.52
CA LEU A 120 2.54 -1.52 -17.09
C LEU A 120 1.71 -1.13 -18.31
N ALA A 121 1.46 -2.07 -19.22
CA ALA A 121 0.70 -1.81 -20.45
C ALA A 121 -0.78 -1.49 -20.19
N GLU A 122 -1.35 -2.03 -19.12
CA GLU A 122 -2.72 -1.70 -18.69
C GLU A 122 -2.78 -0.31 -18.06
N MET A 123 -1.79 0.03 -17.24
CA MET A 123 -1.63 1.37 -16.66
C MET A 123 -1.44 2.44 -17.75
N GLU A 124 -0.56 2.18 -18.73
CA GLU A 124 -0.35 3.07 -19.88
C GLU A 124 -1.65 3.24 -20.69
N GLN A 125 -2.38 2.15 -20.98
CA GLN A 125 -3.67 2.23 -21.67
C GLN A 125 -4.73 3.01 -20.88
N GLN A 126 -4.82 2.80 -19.57
CA GLN A 126 -5.75 3.56 -18.71
C GLN A 126 -5.42 5.06 -18.75
N SER A 127 -4.12 5.40 -18.76
CA SER A 127 -3.68 6.80 -18.86
C SER A 127 -4.00 7.44 -20.22
N GLU A 128 -3.89 6.69 -21.32
CA GLU A 128 -4.22 7.17 -22.67
C GLU A 128 -5.73 7.27 -22.93
N GLU A 129 -6.53 6.44 -22.26
CA GLU A 129 -7.99 6.41 -22.40
C GLU A 129 -8.70 7.45 -21.51
N TYR A 130 -8.03 8.00 -20.50
CA TYR A 130 -8.63 9.00 -19.63
C TYR A 130 -8.98 10.27 -20.42
N VAL A 131 -10.29 10.51 -20.56
CA VAL A 131 -10.86 11.71 -21.15
C VAL A 131 -11.58 12.47 -20.06
N ASP A 132 -11.07 13.65 -19.70
CA ASP A 132 -11.77 14.58 -18.81
C ASP A 132 -13.07 15.05 -19.51
N PRO A 133 -14.25 14.78 -18.92
CA PRO A 133 -15.53 15.18 -19.50
C PRO A 133 -15.72 16.71 -19.57
N ASN A 134 -14.94 17.48 -18.81
CA ASN A 134 -15.02 18.94 -18.73
C ASN A 134 -14.06 19.65 -19.69
N GLN A 135 -13.03 18.97 -20.19
CA GLN A 135 -11.97 19.58 -21.01
C GLN A 135 -12.53 20.37 -22.20
N GLY A 136 -13.50 19.80 -22.94
CA GLY A 136 -14.11 20.47 -24.09
C GLY A 136 -14.91 21.73 -23.74
N TYR A 137 -15.48 21.80 -22.54
CA TYR A 137 -16.13 23.02 -22.04
C TYR A 137 -15.09 24.07 -21.65
N VAL A 138 -14.07 23.68 -20.88
CA VAL A 138 -13.00 24.58 -20.44
C VAL A 138 -12.27 25.21 -21.64
N GLU A 139 -11.93 24.42 -22.66
CA GLU A 139 -11.29 24.94 -23.88
C GLU A 139 -12.17 25.91 -24.68
N SER A 140 -13.49 25.88 -24.48
CA SER A 140 -14.43 26.81 -25.11
C SER A 140 -14.50 28.18 -24.42
N LEU A 141 -14.02 28.26 -23.17
CA LEU A 141 -13.98 29.49 -22.37
C LEU A 141 -12.80 30.38 -22.80
N SER A 142 -12.91 31.69 -22.58
CA SER A 142 -11.76 32.60 -22.70
C SER A 142 -10.71 32.34 -21.62
N GLU A 143 -9.46 32.76 -21.81
CA GLU A 143 -8.38 32.58 -20.83
C GLU A 143 -8.76 33.07 -19.42
N SER A 144 -9.42 34.23 -19.32
CA SER A 144 -9.92 34.78 -18.05
C SER A 144 -11.04 33.94 -17.44
N GLU A 145 -11.88 33.33 -18.25
CA GLU A 145 -12.96 32.44 -17.79
C GLU A 145 -12.43 31.06 -17.41
N GLN A 146 -11.39 30.56 -18.08
CA GLN A 146 -10.68 29.34 -17.69
C GLN A 146 -10.01 29.51 -16.33
N GLN A 147 -9.36 30.66 -16.10
CA GLN A 147 -8.75 30.95 -14.80
C GLN A 147 -9.81 30.99 -13.70
N ALA A 148 -10.94 31.68 -13.95
CA ALA A 148 -12.05 31.73 -13.00
C ALA A 148 -12.70 30.35 -12.77
N TYR A 149 -12.76 29.50 -13.81
CA TYR A 149 -13.24 28.12 -13.70
C TYR A 149 -12.36 27.30 -12.76
N TYR A 150 -11.03 27.34 -12.94
CA TYR A 150 -10.11 26.60 -12.07
C TYR A 150 -10.04 27.17 -10.66
N GLU A 151 -10.16 28.49 -10.51
CA GLU A 151 -10.23 29.14 -9.20
C GLU A 151 -11.49 28.73 -8.43
N ALA A 152 -12.64 28.65 -9.11
CA ALA A 152 -13.87 28.14 -8.52
C ALA A 152 -13.76 26.63 -8.18
N LEU A 153 -13.17 25.84 -9.09
CA LEU A 153 -13.09 24.38 -8.93
C LEU A 153 -12.12 23.96 -7.81
N SER A 154 -10.92 24.52 -7.80
CA SER A 154 -9.80 24.05 -6.98
C SER A 154 -9.22 25.10 -6.03
N GLY A 155 -9.72 26.34 -6.06
CA GLY A 155 -9.16 27.45 -5.29
C GLY A 155 -8.11 28.27 -6.05
N PRO A 156 -7.64 29.38 -5.46
CA PRO A 156 -6.63 30.22 -6.08
C PRO A 156 -5.32 29.46 -6.24
N GLN A 157 -4.53 29.84 -7.25
CA GLN A 157 -3.19 29.30 -7.42
C GLN A 157 -2.34 29.61 -6.16
N PRO A 158 -1.54 28.63 -5.67
CA PRO A 158 -0.67 28.84 -4.52
C PRO A 158 0.23 30.07 -4.71
N SER A 159 0.38 30.86 -3.65
CA SER A 159 1.32 31.98 -3.65
C SER A 159 2.77 31.50 -3.56
N GLU A 160 3.74 32.37 -3.83
CA GLU A 160 5.16 32.05 -3.65
C GLU A 160 5.50 31.69 -2.18
N GLU A 161 4.73 32.23 -1.23
CA GLU A 161 4.82 31.88 0.19
C GLU A 161 4.24 30.48 0.46
N ASP A 162 3.09 30.15 -0.14
CA ASP A 162 2.50 28.81 -0.01
C ASP A 162 3.40 27.74 -0.62
N MET A 163 4.00 28.02 -1.79
CA MET A 163 4.95 27.14 -2.44
C MET A 163 6.19 26.90 -1.58
N ALA A 164 6.75 27.95 -0.95
CA ALA A 164 7.86 27.80 -0.02
C ALA A 164 7.47 27.02 1.24
N ALA A 165 6.26 27.23 1.78
CA ALA A 165 5.75 26.47 2.90
C ALA A 165 5.50 25.00 2.56
N MET A 166 5.09 24.69 1.33
CA MET A 166 4.94 23.31 0.84
C MET A 166 6.31 22.59 0.76
N GLU A 167 7.35 23.26 0.27
CA GLU A 167 8.72 22.71 0.20
C GLU A 167 9.28 22.39 1.59
N ASP A 168 9.02 23.25 2.58
CA ASP A 168 9.50 23.07 3.96
C ASP A 168 8.53 22.26 4.85
N GLY A 169 7.41 21.77 4.29
CA GLY A 169 6.39 20.99 5.02
C GLY A 169 5.58 21.79 6.05
N ALA A 170 5.64 23.12 5.99
CA ALA A 170 4.94 24.05 6.89
C ALA A 170 3.58 24.53 6.34
N TYR A 171 3.18 24.08 5.15
CA TYR A 171 1.90 24.44 4.55
C TYR A 171 0.73 23.78 5.28
N GLU A 172 -0.17 24.60 5.84
CA GLU A 172 -1.43 24.14 6.42
C GLU A 172 -2.54 24.21 5.37
N TRP A 173 -3.10 23.06 5.00
CA TRP A 173 -4.19 22.99 4.03
C TRP A 173 -5.51 23.53 4.63
N ASP A 174 -6.19 24.41 3.88
CA ASP A 174 -7.48 24.98 4.23
C ASP A 174 -8.52 24.63 3.16
N TRP A 175 -9.45 23.74 3.52
CA TRP A 175 -10.54 23.31 2.63
C TRP A 175 -11.42 24.48 2.17
N THR A 176 -11.55 25.54 2.98
CA THR A 176 -12.38 26.71 2.64
C THR A 176 -11.79 27.56 1.53
N GLN A 177 -10.49 27.38 1.26
CA GLN A 177 -9.76 28.05 0.18
C GLN A 177 -9.56 27.15 -1.03
N SER A 178 -9.94 25.87 -0.96
CA SER A 178 -9.67 24.87 -2.00
C SER A 178 -10.83 24.71 -3.01
N GLY A 179 -11.61 25.77 -3.21
CA GLY A 179 -12.71 25.82 -4.17
C GLY A 179 -13.83 24.80 -3.91
N CYS A 180 -14.52 24.43 -4.97
CA CYS A 180 -15.60 23.44 -4.94
C CYS A 180 -15.13 22.04 -4.51
N TYR A 181 -13.90 21.64 -4.85
CA TYR A 181 -13.32 20.38 -4.35
C TYR A 181 -13.18 20.41 -2.83
N GLY A 182 -12.57 21.45 -2.26
CA GLY A 182 -12.42 21.58 -0.81
C GLY A 182 -13.75 21.54 -0.06
N ALA A 183 -14.76 22.26 -0.57
CA ALA A 183 -16.10 22.27 0.02
C ALA A 183 -16.80 20.90 -0.07
N ALA A 184 -16.72 20.22 -1.23
CA ALA A 184 -17.30 18.89 -1.43
C ALA A 184 -16.63 17.84 -0.54
N ASP A 185 -15.30 17.90 -0.43
CA ASP A 185 -14.50 17.00 0.39
C ASP A 185 -14.83 17.15 1.87
N HIS A 186 -14.95 18.39 2.34
CA HIS A 186 -15.34 18.68 3.72
C HIS A 186 -16.76 18.15 4.02
N GLU A 187 -17.74 18.37 3.13
CA GLU A 187 -19.11 17.88 3.33
C GLU A 187 -19.16 16.35 3.34
N VAL A 188 -18.41 15.68 2.46
CA VAL A 188 -18.26 14.22 2.46
C VAL A 188 -17.61 13.73 3.75
N GLN A 189 -16.55 14.39 4.20
CA GLN A 189 -15.86 14.05 5.46
C GLN A 189 -16.79 14.24 6.66
N ASP A 190 -17.62 15.29 6.68
CA ASP A 190 -18.62 15.53 7.72
C ASP A 190 -19.74 14.46 7.72
N GLU A 191 -20.19 14.04 6.53
CA GLU A 191 -21.29 13.08 6.38
C GLU A 191 -20.86 11.63 6.68
N TYR A 192 -19.69 11.21 6.18
CA TYR A 192 -19.23 9.82 6.25
C TYR A 192 -18.13 9.59 7.29
N GLY A 193 -17.55 10.66 7.84
CA GLY A 193 -16.34 10.62 8.65
C GLY A 193 -15.08 10.53 7.78
N SER A 194 -13.95 11.00 8.31
CA SER A 194 -12.64 10.73 7.71
C SER A 194 -12.31 9.25 7.88
N ALA A 195 -11.85 8.58 6.81
CA ALA A 195 -11.17 7.28 6.94
C ALA A 195 -9.95 7.38 7.88
N MET A 196 -9.45 8.60 8.10
CA MET A 196 -8.35 8.94 8.98
C MET A 196 -8.78 9.47 10.35
N ALA A 197 -10.08 9.45 10.69
CA ALA A 197 -10.59 10.06 11.93
C ALA A 197 -9.92 9.50 13.21
N ALA A 198 -9.52 8.23 13.18
CA ALA A 198 -8.74 7.61 14.25
C ALA A 198 -7.35 8.27 14.39
N TYR A 199 -6.66 8.48 13.27
CA TYR A 199 -5.31 9.05 13.19
C TYR A 199 -5.28 10.56 13.48
N GLU A 200 -6.36 11.27 13.18
CA GLU A 200 -6.52 12.71 13.42
C GLU A 200 -6.92 13.05 14.86
N ASP A 201 -7.25 12.06 15.68
CA ASP A 201 -7.73 12.28 17.04
C ASP A 201 -6.57 12.70 17.97
N PRO A 202 -6.59 13.93 18.53
CA PRO A 202 -5.52 14.43 19.39
C PRO A 202 -5.38 13.63 20.70
N GLU A 203 -6.39 12.84 21.09
CA GLU A 203 -6.28 11.92 22.24
C GLU A 203 -5.25 10.82 22.00
N PHE A 204 -5.02 10.42 20.75
CA PHE A 204 -4.13 9.31 20.37
C PHE A 204 -2.89 9.75 19.59
N ALA A 205 -2.63 11.05 19.44
CA ALA A 205 -1.49 11.57 18.69
C ALA A 205 -0.15 10.96 19.14
N GLU A 206 0.10 10.91 20.45
CA GLU A 206 1.32 10.32 21.04
C GLU A 206 1.42 8.80 20.80
N LEU A 207 0.27 8.10 20.75
CA LEU A 207 0.22 6.67 20.43
C LEU A 207 0.66 6.44 18.97
N PHE A 208 0.15 7.24 18.03
CA PHE A 208 0.54 7.14 16.62
C PHE A 208 1.98 7.57 16.37
N GLU A 209 2.49 8.58 17.08
CA GLU A 209 3.92 8.93 17.06
C GLU A 209 4.78 7.76 17.54
N SER A 210 4.42 7.15 18.66
CA SER A 210 5.11 5.96 19.20
C SER A 210 5.02 4.77 18.24
N MET A 211 3.89 4.61 17.55
CA MET A 211 3.69 3.56 16.55
C MET A 211 4.60 3.75 15.33
N ASN A 212 4.76 4.99 14.84
CA ASN A 212 5.67 5.30 13.76
C ASN A 212 7.13 5.00 14.12
N ALA A 213 7.51 5.21 15.39
CA ALA A 213 8.86 4.90 15.87
C ALA A 213 9.21 3.40 15.77
N VAL A 214 8.23 2.50 15.82
CA VAL A 214 8.43 1.05 15.60
C VAL A 214 9.08 0.78 14.23
N TRP A 215 8.60 1.47 13.19
CA TRP A 215 9.14 1.35 11.84
C TRP A 215 10.50 2.03 11.71
N SER A 216 10.70 3.16 12.38
CA SER A 216 12.01 3.82 12.44
C SER A 216 13.08 3.01 13.16
N GLU A 217 12.71 2.03 14.01
CA GLU A 217 13.65 1.06 14.55
C GLU A 217 14.11 0.04 13.50
N LEU A 218 13.32 -0.26 12.47
CA LEU A 218 13.66 -1.19 11.38
C LEU A 218 14.36 -0.50 10.21
N TYR A 219 13.90 0.68 9.83
CA TYR A 219 14.31 1.36 8.60
C TYR A 219 14.87 2.74 8.90
N ASN A 220 15.93 3.10 8.19
CA ASN A 220 16.49 4.43 8.24
C ASN A 220 15.81 5.31 7.18
N TYR A 221 14.75 6.02 7.58
CA TYR A 221 14.03 6.91 6.67
C TYR A 221 14.80 8.20 6.34
N ASP A 222 15.68 8.67 7.25
CA ASP A 222 16.46 9.89 7.05
C ASP A 222 17.67 9.67 6.11
N ASP A 223 18.19 8.45 6.08
CA ASP A 223 19.27 8.03 5.19
C ASP A 223 19.02 6.59 4.70
N PRO A 224 18.17 6.42 3.66
CA PRO A 224 17.84 5.10 3.09
C PRO A 224 19.06 4.34 2.55
N GLY A 225 20.17 5.07 2.30
CA GLY A 225 21.45 4.51 1.88
C GLY A 225 22.32 3.98 3.02
N ALA A 226 21.89 4.12 4.27
CA ALA A 226 22.59 3.58 5.43
C ALA A 226 22.02 2.22 5.87
N PRO A 227 22.81 1.40 6.59
CA PRO A 227 22.31 0.16 7.19
C PRO A 227 21.13 0.43 8.14
N SER A 228 20.28 -0.59 8.34
CA SER A 228 19.21 -0.53 9.32
C SER A 228 19.70 -0.08 10.72
N PRO A 229 18.93 0.73 11.45
CA PRO A 229 19.24 1.06 12.85
C PRO A 229 19.04 -0.13 13.80
N ASN A 230 18.34 -1.19 13.38
CA ASN A 230 18.23 -2.44 14.13
C ASN A 230 19.47 -3.31 13.93
N ASP A 231 20.14 -3.73 15.01
CA ASP A 231 21.37 -4.54 14.93
C ASP A 231 21.18 -5.89 14.22
N ASP A 232 20.01 -6.52 14.34
CA ASP A 232 19.71 -7.82 13.73
C ASP A 232 19.46 -7.66 12.22
N VAL A 233 18.69 -6.65 11.82
CA VAL A 233 18.49 -6.33 10.39
C VAL A 233 19.79 -5.85 9.75
N ALA A 234 20.55 -4.98 10.42
CA ALA A 234 21.87 -4.55 9.94
C ALA A 234 22.86 -5.71 9.78
N LYS A 235 22.68 -6.81 10.53
CA LYS A 235 23.45 -8.05 10.33
C LYS A 235 23.02 -8.78 9.08
N LEU A 236 21.72 -8.88 8.82
CA LEU A 236 21.19 -9.46 7.59
C LEU A 236 21.63 -8.67 6.36
N ASP A 237 21.56 -7.33 6.42
CA ASP A 237 22.07 -6.41 5.40
C ASP A 237 23.52 -6.73 5.04
N ARG A 238 24.39 -6.91 6.03
CA ARG A 238 25.80 -7.27 5.80
C ARG A 238 25.98 -8.64 5.16
N GLU A 239 25.26 -9.66 5.64
CA GLU A 239 25.34 -11.02 5.08
C GLU A 239 24.86 -11.05 3.62
N TRP A 240 23.81 -10.29 3.32
CA TRP A 240 23.32 -10.08 1.96
C TRP A 240 24.35 -9.33 1.10
N SER A 241 24.91 -8.22 1.61
CA SER A 241 25.91 -7.42 0.88
C SER A 241 27.16 -8.21 0.55
N GLU A 242 27.62 -9.10 1.44
CA GLU A 242 28.73 -10.01 1.16
C GLU A 242 28.43 -10.93 -0.03
N CYS A 243 27.21 -11.48 -0.10
CA CYS A 243 26.77 -12.30 -1.22
C CYS A 243 26.70 -11.50 -2.54
N MET A 244 26.17 -10.27 -2.49
CA MET A 244 26.12 -9.37 -3.66
C MET A 244 27.51 -8.95 -4.14
N ALA A 245 28.44 -8.71 -3.21
CA ALA A 245 29.82 -8.39 -3.53
C ALA A 245 30.55 -9.56 -4.22
N ASP A 246 30.27 -10.82 -3.83
CA ASP A 246 30.77 -12.02 -4.51
C ASP A 246 30.28 -12.12 -5.97
N ALA A 247 29.11 -11.54 -6.26
CA ALA A 247 28.57 -11.40 -7.61
C ALA A 247 29.06 -10.13 -8.36
N GLY A 248 29.86 -9.29 -7.70
CA GLY A 248 30.49 -8.10 -8.30
C GLY A 248 29.83 -6.76 -7.93
N TYR A 249 28.80 -6.76 -7.09
CA TYR A 249 28.11 -5.54 -6.62
C TYR A 249 28.65 -5.11 -5.25
N THR A 250 29.79 -4.41 -5.23
CA THR A 250 30.55 -4.13 -3.99
C THR A 250 30.06 -2.93 -3.19
N ASP A 251 29.25 -2.07 -3.79
CA ASP A 251 28.85 -0.77 -3.21
C ASP A 251 27.45 -0.81 -2.57
N LEU A 252 26.80 -1.97 -2.58
CA LEU A 252 25.46 -2.18 -2.02
C LEU A 252 25.53 -2.53 -0.54
N VAL A 253 24.72 -1.86 0.28
CA VAL A 253 24.72 -2.02 1.74
C VAL A 253 23.43 -2.61 2.31
N SER A 254 22.38 -2.67 1.49
CA SER A 254 21.10 -3.32 1.79
C SER A 254 20.35 -3.66 0.49
N PRO A 255 19.36 -4.57 0.50
CA PRO A 255 18.51 -4.82 -0.66
C PRO A 255 17.85 -3.56 -1.22
N GLN A 256 17.46 -2.62 -0.36
CA GLN A 256 16.87 -1.35 -0.77
C GLN A 256 17.83 -0.54 -1.67
N THR A 257 19.12 -0.45 -1.29
CA THR A 257 20.11 0.29 -2.09
C THR A 257 20.34 -0.30 -3.49
N ALA A 258 20.06 -1.60 -3.70
CA ALA A 258 20.13 -2.21 -5.03
C ALA A 258 19.03 -1.66 -5.96
N MET A 259 17.80 -1.62 -5.45
CA MET A 259 16.64 -1.12 -6.18
C MET A 259 16.73 0.39 -6.39
N ASP A 260 17.10 1.15 -5.36
CA ASP A 260 17.22 2.62 -5.43
C ASP A 260 18.27 3.07 -6.44
N GLY A 261 19.45 2.44 -6.45
CA GLY A 261 20.51 2.79 -7.39
C GLY A 261 20.11 2.58 -8.86
N LEU A 262 19.38 1.51 -9.15
CA LEU A 262 18.84 1.26 -10.49
C LEU A 262 17.71 2.23 -10.84
N ASN A 263 16.83 2.56 -9.89
CA ASN A 263 15.78 3.56 -10.09
C ASN A 263 16.38 4.94 -10.39
N GLU A 264 17.42 5.37 -9.65
CA GLU A 264 18.11 6.64 -9.90
C GLU A 264 18.76 6.66 -11.30
N GLU A 265 19.42 5.56 -11.69
CA GLU A 265 19.99 5.42 -13.03
C GLU A 265 18.90 5.52 -14.12
N TRP A 266 17.77 4.84 -13.91
CA TRP A 266 16.64 4.88 -14.84
C TRP A 266 16.02 6.27 -14.94
N ASN A 267 15.76 6.92 -13.82
CA ASN A 267 15.26 8.30 -13.77
C ASN A 267 16.20 9.26 -14.50
N THR A 268 17.52 9.07 -14.33
CA THR A 268 18.53 9.84 -15.08
C THR A 268 18.46 9.56 -16.58
N LEU A 269 18.24 8.31 -16.99
CA LEU A 269 18.06 7.93 -18.41
C LEU A 269 16.77 8.50 -19.02
N GLN A 270 15.71 8.69 -18.21
CA GLN A 270 14.45 9.29 -18.64
C GLN A 270 14.51 10.82 -18.71
N THR A 271 15.36 11.44 -17.90
CA THR A 271 15.52 12.89 -17.86
C THR A 271 16.21 13.41 -19.13
N PRO A 272 15.68 14.46 -19.79
CA PRO A 272 16.33 15.09 -20.94
C PRO A 272 17.75 15.57 -20.58
N PRO A 273 18.76 15.38 -21.46
CA PRO A 273 20.12 15.83 -21.17
C PRO A 273 20.21 17.34 -20.96
N GLU A 274 21.02 17.79 -20.00
CA GLU A 274 21.26 19.22 -19.75
C GLU A 274 21.62 19.97 -21.05
N GLY A 275 20.94 21.09 -21.29
CA GLY A 275 21.13 21.91 -22.50
C GLY A 275 20.18 21.58 -23.66
N THR A 276 19.19 20.70 -23.46
CA THR A 276 18.05 20.54 -24.39
C THR A 276 17.14 21.78 -24.47
N GLY A 277 17.19 22.69 -23.47
CA GLY A 277 16.42 23.94 -23.45
C GLY A 277 14.90 23.70 -23.33
N ASP A 278 14.09 24.76 -23.49
CA ASP A 278 12.61 24.68 -23.49
C ASP A 278 12.03 23.87 -24.66
N ASP A 279 12.88 23.35 -25.56
CA ASP A 279 12.48 22.54 -26.72
C ASP A 279 12.44 21.05 -26.35
N LEU A 280 11.57 20.71 -25.39
CA LEU A 280 11.24 19.33 -25.00
C LEU A 280 10.60 18.54 -26.17
N ALA A 281 10.20 19.21 -27.24
CA ALA A 281 9.45 18.66 -28.37
C ALA A 281 10.22 17.60 -29.21
N GLY A 282 11.48 17.31 -28.89
CA GLY A 282 12.31 16.30 -29.56
C GLY A 282 12.81 15.17 -28.67
N TRP A 283 12.55 15.18 -27.36
CA TRP A 283 12.97 14.11 -26.46
C TRP A 283 11.89 13.03 -26.38
N SER A 284 12.25 11.80 -26.76
CA SER A 284 11.35 10.65 -26.74
C SER A 284 11.72 9.64 -25.64
N GLY A 285 12.51 10.06 -24.65
CA GLY A 285 13.06 9.15 -23.63
C GLY A 285 14.20 8.26 -24.15
N PRO A 286 14.62 7.27 -23.34
CA PRO A 286 15.66 6.32 -23.71
C PRO A 286 15.25 5.48 -24.93
N SER A 287 16.19 5.23 -25.84
CA SER A 287 15.97 4.36 -26.99
C SER A 287 15.70 2.91 -26.59
N ASP A 288 14.99 2.13 -27.42
CA ASP A 288 14.72 0.70 -27.19
C ASP A 288 15.99 -0.10 -26.83
N ARG A 289 17.12 0.28 -27.42
CA ARG A 289 18.42 -0.31 -27.10
C ARG A 289 18.85 0.00 -25.67
N GLN A 290 18.75 1.25 -25.23
CA GLN A 290 19.08 1.65 -23.86
C GLN A 290 18.14 0.97 -22.86
N LYS A 291 16.84 0.90 -23.17
CA LYS A 291 15.86 0.18 -22.36
C LYS A 291 16.24 -1.30 -22.22
N SER A 292 16.53 -1.97 -23.34
CA SER A 292 16.90 -3.39 -23.32
C SER A 292 18.26 -3.65 -22.63
N GLU A 293 19.26 -2.79 -22.80
CA GLU A 293 20.55 -2.90 -22.11
C GLU A 293 20.42 -2.67 -20.60
N PHE A 294 19.52 -1.77 -20.18
CA PHE A 294 19.18 -1.55 -18.78
C PHE A 294 18.43 -2.75 -18.20
N GLN A 295 17.33 -3.17 -18.84
CA GLN A 295 16.50 -4.31 -18.41
C GLN A 295 17.33 -5.58 -18.19
N GLN A 296 18.31 -5.83 -19.06
CA GLN A 296 19.19 -6.98 -18.90
C GLN A 296 20.03 -6.91 -17.62
N ARG A 297 20.55 -5.72 -17.27
CA ARG A 297 21.32 -5.52 -16.02
C ARG A 297 20.41 -5.60 -14.80
N GLU A 298 19.21 -5.05 -14.91
CA GLU A 298 18.19 -5.10 -13.86
C GLU A 298 17.84 -6.55 -13.52
N ILE A 299 17.50 -7.37 -14.52
CA ILE A 299 17.21 -8.80 -14.33
C ILE A 299 18.40 -9.53 -13.70
N GLU A 300 19.62 -9.30 -14.17
CA GLU A 300 20.82 -9.94 -13.63
C GLU A 300 21.01 -9.61 -12.13
N MET A 301 20.83 -8.34 -11.76
CA MET A 301 20.95 -7.91 -10.38
C MET A 301 19.80 -8.45 -9.53
N ALA A 302 18.55 -8.34 -9.97
CA ALA A 302 17.36 -8.79 -9.24
C ALA A 302 17.39 -10.30 -8.98
N VAL A 303 17.80 -11.11 -9.95
CA VAL A 303 17.97 -12.56 -9.76
C VAL A 303 19.08 -12.87 -8.75
N THR A 304 20.14 -12.07 -8.73
CA THR A 304 21.24 -12.22 -7.76
C THR A 304 20.78 -11.82 -6.37
N ASP A 305 20.12 -10.66 -6.24
CA ASP A 305 19.51 -10.17 -5.01
C ASP A 305 18.55 -11.20 -4.43
N TRP A 306 17.63 -11.74 -5.24
CA TRP A 306 16.70 -12.78 -4.81
C TRP A 306 17.43 -13.98 -4.22
N LYS A 307 18.48 -14.49 -4.89
CA LYS A 307 19.27 -15.64 -4.41
C LYS A 307 20.03 -15.32 -3.13
N CYS A 308 20.56 -14.10 -2.99
CA CYS A 308 21.24 -13.67 -1.79
C CYS A 308 20.28 -13.56 -0.61
N LYS A 309 19.06 -13.05 -0.83
CA LYS A 309 18.00 -12.98 0.20
C LYS A 309 17.51 -14.37 0.59
N ASP A 310 17.19 -15.23 -0.39
CA ASP A 310 16.75 -16.62 -0.17
C ASP A 310 17.82 -17.44 0.59
N GLY A 311 19.10 -17.25 0.25
CA GLY A 311 20.21 -17.97 0.88
C GLY A 311 20.38 -17.74 2.38
N ILE A 312 19.80 -16.68 2.92
CA ILE A 312 19.83 -16.34 4.35
C ILE A 312 18.43 -16.17 4.95
N ASP A 313 17.37 -16.60 4.26
CA ASP A 313 15.98 -16.41 4.70
C ASP A 313 15.68 -14.94 5.08
N TYR A 314 16.24 -13.97 4.33
CA TYR A 314 16.28 -12.54 4.69
C TYR A 314 14.89 -12.01 5.08
N GLU A 315 13.89 -12.19 4.22
CA GLU A 315 12.52 -11.71 4.41
C GLU A 315 11.88 -12.27 5.68
N GLN A 316 12.09 -13.57 5.94
CA GLN A 316 11.54 -14.23 7.12
C GLN A 316 12.20 -13.74 8.41
N GLN A 317 13.51 -13.47 8.37
CA GLN A 317 14.24 -12.96 9.53
C GLN A 317 13.89 -11.50 9.82
N VAL A 318 13.83 -10.63 8.81
CA VAL A 318 13.37 -9.24 8.97
C VAL A 318 11.95 -9.20 9.53
N ARG A 319 11.04 -10.03 9.00
CA ARG A 319 9.67 -10.17 9.52
C ARG A 319 9.63 -10.61 10.98
N THR A 320 10.52 -11.50 11.40
CA THR A 320 10.61 -11.92 12.81
C THR A 320 10.98 -10.75 13.70
N VAL A 321 11.98 -9.94 13.30
CA VAL A 321 12.39 -8.73 14.03
C VAL A 321 11.24 -7.71 14.09
N GLN A 322 10.54 -7.51 12.98
CA GLN A 322 9.36 -6.65 12.90
C GLN A 322 8.27 -7.12 13.88
N PHE A 323 7.93 -8.41 13.89
CA PHE A 323 6.89 -8.91 14.78
C PHE A 323 7.28 -8.81 16.25
N ASP A 324 8.57 -8.98 16.59
CA ASP A 324 9.07 -8.76 17.94
C ASP A 324 8.98 -7.28 18.36
N LEU A 325 9.23 -6.35 17.44
CA LEU A 325 9.05 -4.91 17.64
C LEU A 325 7.59 -4.52 17.84
N GLU A 326 6.71 -4.99 16.94
CA GLU A 326 5.27 -4.78 17.04
C GLU A 326 4.71 -5.38 18.34
N GLN A 327 5.12 -6.59 18.72
CA GLN A 327 4.65 -7.23 19.96
C GLN A 327 5.06 -6.42 21.19
N ARG A 328 6.29 -5.89 21.23
CA ARG A 328 6.72 -4.99 22.31
C ARG A 328 5.85 -3.75 22.39
N PHE A 329 5.60 -3.10 21.25
CA PHE A 329 4.73 -1.94 21.17
C PHE A 329 3.30 -2.26 21.66
N VAL A 330 2.71 -3.36 21.19
CA VAL A 330 1.38 -3.80 21.61
C VAL A 330 1.33 -4.07 23.12
N ASP A 331 2.35 -4.69 23.70
CA ASP A 331 2.36 -4.96 25.14
C ASP A 331 2.53 -3.71 26.00
N GLU A 332 3.27 -2.71 25.51
CA GLU A 332 3.47 -1.42 26.17
C GLU A 332 2.23 -0.50 26.05
N HIS A 333 1.56 -0.51 24.90
CA HIS A 333 0.46 0.39 24.55
C HIS A 333 -0.94 -0.26 24.55
N ARG A 334 -1.06 -1.49 25.05
CA ARG A 334 -2.33 -2.27 25.00
C ARG A 334 -3.56 -1.48 25.45
N ALA A 335 -3.46 -0.76 26.55
CA ALA A 335 -4.59 0.00 27.08
C ALA A 335 -5.00 1.18 26.18
N GLU A 336 -4.05 1.81 25.52
CA GLU A 336 -4.27 2.93 24.59
C GLU A 336 -4.85 2.41 23.27
N LEU A 337 -4.34 1.29 22.77
CA LEU A 337 -4.86 0.58 21.61
C LEU A 337 -6.31 0.09 21.84
N ASP A 338 -6.60 -0.47 23.02
CA ASP A 338 -7.96 -0.88 23.40
C ASP A 338 -8.92 0.32 23.45
N ALA A 339 -8.45 1.48 23.96
CA ALA A 339 -9.23 2.71 24.01
C ALA A 339 -9.48 3.29 22.60
N LEU A 340 -8.47 3.24 21.73
CA LEU A 340 -8.56 3.65 20.33
C LEU A 340 -9.64 2.83 19.59
N ILE A 341 -9.60 1.50 19.69
CA ILE A 341 -10.63 0.64 19.10
C ILE A 341 -12.00 0.89 19.75
N ALA A 342 -12.07 1.11 21.05
CA ALA A 342 -13.35 1.38 21.70
C ALA A 342 -14.01 2.68 21.21
N LYS A 343 -13.21 3.69 20.82
CA LYS A 343 -13.69 4.98 20.33
C LYS A 343 -13.96 4.97 18.82
N HIS A 344 -13.07 4.39 18.03
CA HIS A 344 -13.07 4.49 16.57
C HIS A 344 -13.30 3.18 15.82
N GLY A 345 -13.32 2.04 16.51
CA GLY A 345 -13.44 0.73 15.88
C GLY A 345 -14.76 0.51 15.13
N ALA A 346 -14.65 -0.08 13.94
CA ALA A 346 -15.74 -0.31 13.00
C ALA A 346 -16.92 -1.11 13.57
N ASP A 347 -16.65 -2.08 14.45
CA ASP A 347 -17.65 -3.03 14.95
C ASP A 347 -18.57 -2.49 16.05
N GLN A 348 -18.33 -1.29 16.58
CA GLN A 348 -19.16 -0.69 17.63
C GLN A 348 -20.48 -0.07 17.12
N LYS A 349 -20.64 0.17 15.80
CA LYS A 349 -21.85 0.79 15.23
C LYS A 349 -23.03 -0.19 15.03
N LYS A 350 -22.96 -1.44 15.51
CA LYS A 350 -24.03 -2.45 15.37
C LYS A 350 -24.93 -2.67 16.60
N SER A 351 -24.85 -1.84 17.65
CA SER A 351 -25.74 -1.96 18.84
C SER A 351 -26.85 -0.93 18.89
#